data_AF-A0A351HRV9-F1
#
_entry.id   AF-A0A351HRV9-F1
#
_cell.length_a   1.000
_cell.length_b   1.000
_cell.length_c   1.000
_cell.angle_alpha   90.00
_cell.angle_beta   90.00
_cell.angle_gamma   90.00
#
_symmetry.space_group_name_H-M   'P 1'
#
loop_
_entity.id
_entity.type
_entity.pdbx_description
1 polymer ?
#
loop_
_entity_poly.entity_id
_entity_poly.type
_entity_poly.pdbx_seq_one_letter_code
_entity_poly.pdbx_strand_id
1 'polypeptide(L)'
;SDGFIHLKRKWKEGDKVFVNFEMKTYAEFLPDSSHWVSFLHGPIVLGAVTDTSDLMGLWADGSRMGHVANGPKYPLDKAPALIVEDLNNRASLLKPIDSLPMHFTLTHLKNTPGGTELLQPFYTIHEARYMVYWPVYTQKEFDEMQAELTRKEKEMLELNRRTIDLVWPGEQQPEADHFIKFEQSRTGIHKNKHWRDATGWFSYQLRNPQKEQCALIVTYYGLDKQRSFSILINGFKIAEVNLDGSRGDNFFTHQYTIPEEFIKGKVSFELKFLAHNGSVAGGIYGLRLVRI
;
A
#
# COMPACT_ATOMS: atom_id res chain seq x y z
N SER A 1 -9.82 24.30 38.00
CA SER A 1 -8.41 24.17 38.42
C SER A 1 -7.56 24.65 37.27
N ASP A 2 -6.63 25.56 37.50
CA ASP A 2 -5.69 26.13 36.49
C ASP A 2 -4.49 25.20 36.21
N GLY A 3 -4.49 24.00 36.79
CA GLY A 3 -3.45 22.99 36.60
C GLY A 3 -2.27 23.12 37.56
N PHE A 4 -2.29 24.09 38.49
CA PHE A 4 -1.19 24.32 39.43
C PHE A 4 -1.54 23.91 40.86
N ILE A 5 -0.53 23.39 41.58
CA ILE A 5 -0.58 23.19 43.03
C ILE A 5 0.24 24.30 43.67
N HIS A 6 -0.43 25.23 44.37
CA HIS A 6 0.23 26.35 45.02
C HIS A 6 0.60 26.02 46.47
N LEU A 7 1.90 25.95 46.78
CA LEU A 7 2.40 25.77 48.14
C LEU A 7 2.91 27.09 48.73
N LYS A 8 2.06 27.78 49.50
CA LYS A 8 2.43 29.04 50.17
C LYS A 8 3.03 28.76 51.55
N ARG A 9 4.36 28.87 51.66
CA ARG A 9 5.13 28.69 52.90
C ARG A 9 6.29 29.69 52.98
N LYS A 10 6.77 29.97 54.20
CA LYS A 10 8.05 30.65 54.43
C LYS A 10 9.12 29.55 54.54
N TRP A 11 9.69 29.19 53.40
CA TRP A 11 10.69 28.13 53.32
C TRP A 11 11.95 28.50 54.10
N LYS A 12 12.57 27.48 54.71
CA LYS A 12 13.86 27.57 55.39
C LYS A 12 14.81 26.50 54.89
N GLU A 13 16.09 26.68 55.18
CA GLU A 13 17.11 25.69 54.85
C GLU A 13 16.75 24.32 55.44
N GLY A 14 16.85 23.28 54.60
CA GLY A 14 16.51 21.90 54.97
C GLY A 14 15.07 21.48 54.70
N ASP A 15 14.17 22.38 54.30
CA ASP A 15 12.83 21.99 53.89
C ASP A 15 12.86 21.12 52.61
N LYS A 16 12.00 20.09 52.56
CA LYS A 16 11.88 19.17 51.41
C LYS A 16 10.42 19.06 50.99
N VAL A 17 10.19 19.07 49.69
CA VAL A 17 8.89 18.81 49.08
C VAL A 17 9.00 17.53 48.26
N PHE A 18 8.14 16.56 48.57
CA PHE A 18 8.01 15.35 47.79
C PHE A 18 6.70 15.41 47.03
N VAL A 19 6.75 15.16 45.73
CA VAL A 19 5.58 15.06 44.86
C VAL A 19 5.61 13.69 44.23
N ASN A 20 4.48 12.99 44.30
CA ASN A 20 4.29 11.71 43.63
C ASN A 20 3.18 11.86 42.60
N PHE A 21 3.45 11.45 41.36
CA PHE A 21 2.47 11.45 40.29
C PHE A 21 2.06 10.01 40.00
N GLU A 22 0.78 9.70 40.13
CA GLU A 22 0.24 8.40 39.75
C GLU A 22 0.14 8.33 38.23
N MET A 23 0.94 7.47 37.62
CA MET A 23 0.89 7.21 36.18
C MET A 23 -0.11 6.08 35.91
N LYS A 24 -0.99 6.30 34.93
CA LYS A 24 -1.98 5.30 34.49
C LYS A 24 -1.66 4.84 33.09
N THR A 25 -1.88 3.56 32.84
CA THR A 25 -1.79 3.00 31.49
C THR A 25 -3.12 3.18 30.76
N TYR A 26 -3.07 3.67 29.53
CA TYR A 26 -4.26 3.86 28.71
C TYR A 26 -3.90 3.75 27.23
N ALA A 27 -4.93 3.72 26.38
CA ALA A 27 -4.76 3.64 24.94
C ALA A 27 -5.54 4.75 24.23
N GLU A 28 -4.93 5.37 23.22
CA GLU A 28 -5.49 6.45 22.42
C GLU A 28 -5.58 6.04 20.96
N PHE A 29 -6.72 6.33 20.32
CA PHE A 29 -6.86 6.17 18.88
C PHE A 29 -6.24 7.32 18.12
N LEU A 30 -5.93 7.07 16.84
CA LEU A 30 -5.63 8.15 15.92
C LEU A 30 -6.83 9.11 15.76
N PRO A 31 -6.56 10.43 15.63
CA PRO A 31 -7.61 11.45 15.59
C PRO A 31 -8.43 11.44 14.29
N ASP A 32 -7.98 10.72 13.25
CA ASP A 32 -8.66 10.57 11.96
C ASP A 32 -9.77 9.48 11.98
N SER A 33 -10.05 8.91 13.15
CA SER A 33 -11.01 7.80 13.34
C SER A 33 -10.62 6.50 12.65
N SER A 34 -9.36 6.36 12.20
CA SER A 34 -8.85 5.09 11.71
C SER A 34 -8.67 4.09 12.85
N HIS A 35 -8.72 2.79 12.53
CA HIS A 35 -8.65 1.69 13.49
C HIS A 35 -7.22 1.42 13.99
N TRP A 36 -6.56 2.45 14.51
CA TRP A 36 -5.18 2.39 15.00
C TRP A 36 -5.06 2.96 16.40
N VAL A 37 -4.44 2.21 17.31
CA VAL A 37 -4.30 2.60 18.71
C VAL A 37 -2.83 2.71 19.12
N SER A 38 -2.51 3.66 20.00
CA SER A 38 -1.23 3.78 20.70
C SER A 38 -1.43 3.55 22.19
N PHE A 39 -0.44 3.00 22.88
CA PHE A 39 -0.46 2.79 24.32
C PHE A 39 0.47 3.75 25.04
N LEU A 40 0.02 4.26 26.20
CA LEU A 40 0.76 5.22 27.01
C LEU A 40 0.73 4.80 28.47
N HIS A 41 1.78 5.15 29.22
CA HIS A 41 1.81 5.11 30.68
C HIS A 41 2.10 6.52 31.20
N GLY A 42 1.10 7.17 31.81
CA GLY A 42 1.13 8.62 32.02
C GLY A 42 1.36 9.34 30.68
N PRO A 43 2.24 10.35 30.60
CA PRO A 43 2.54 11.05 29.35
C PRO A 43 3.52 10.31 28.43
N ILE A 44 3.93 9.09 28.77
CA ILE A 44 5.00 8.37 28.06
C ILE A 44 4.39 7.41 27.05
N VAL A 45 4.68 7.62 25.78
CA VAL A 45 4.33 6.70 24.68
C VAL A 45 5.15 5.42 24.80
N LEU A 46 4.47 4.28 24.67
CA LEU A 46 5.09 2.97 24.63
C LEU A 46 5.20 2.48 23.18
N GLY A 47 6.28 1.75 22.88
CA GLY A 47 6.47 1.09 21.60
C GLY A 47 7.09 -0.29 21.77
N ALA A 48 7.08 -1.06 20.70
CA ALA A 48 7.74 -2.36 20.63
C ALA A 48 8.88 -2.33 19.61
N VAL A 49 9.97 -3.02 19.90
CA VAL A 49 10.99 -3.37 18.90
C VAL A 49 10.45 -4.54 18.09
N THR A 50 10.30 -4.37 16.77
CA THR A 50 9.74 -5.41 15.90
C THR A 50 10.80 -6.14 15.08
N ASP A 51 11.92 -5.49 14.80
CA ASP A 51 13.04 -6.06 14.06
C ASP A 51 14.29 -5.19 14.23
N THR A 52 15.47 -5.76 14.00
CA THR A 52 16.77 -5.06 13.99
C THR A 52 17.50 -5.19 12.65
N SER A 53 16.88 -5.85 11.67
CA SER A 53 17.41 -6.04 10.32
C SER A 53 16.89 -5.00 9.31
N ASP A 54 17.51 -4.98 8.13
CA ASP A 54 17.11 -4.13 7.00
C ASP A 54 17.03 -2.62 7.31
N LEU A 55 17.89 -2.14 8.21
CA LEU A 55 18.00 -0.73 8.62
C LEU A 55 18.87 0.08 7.65
N MET A 56 18.61 -0.03 6.35
CA MET A 56 19.36 0.72 5.33
C MET A 56 19.19 2.23 5.52
N GLY A 57 20.32 2.94 5.59
CA GLY A 57 20.34 4.38 5.82
C GLY A 57 20.04 4.80 7.26
N LEU A 58 20.21 3.89 8.24
CA LEU A 58 20.06 4.21 9.67
C LEU A 58 20.94 5.40 10.09
N TRP A 59 22.17 5.43 9.57
CA TRP A 59 23.08 6.57 9.70
C TRP A 59 23.06 7.35 8.40
N ALA A 60 22.59 8.59 8.46
CA ALA A 60 22.51 9.48 7.31
C ALA A 60 23.92 9.84 6.79
N ASP A 61 24.02 10.02 5.48
CA ASP A 61 25.21 10.52 4.79
C ASP A 61 24.95 11.91 4.18
N GLY A 62 25.88 12.39 3.36
CA GLY A 62 25.75 13.68 2.66
C GLY A 62 24.80 13.67 1.46
N SER A 63 24.04 12.58 1.23
CA SER A 63 23.18 12.45 0.06
C SER A 63 21.90 13.29 0.16
N ARG A 64 21.37 13.68 -1.00
CA ARG A 64 20.03 14.27 -1.09
C ARG A 64 19.02 13.20 -0.65
N MET A 65 18.20 13.52 0.36
CA MET A 65 17.26 12.61 1.04
C MET A 65 17.90 11.61 2.03
N GLY A 66 19.16 11.83 2.46
CA GLY A 66 19.81 10.99 3.48
C GLY A 66 19.10 10.95 4.85
N HIS A 67 18.16 11.86 5.12
CA HIS A 67 17.30 11.86 6.31
C HIS A 67 16.09 10.91 6.23
N VAL A 68 15.84 10.28 5.08
CA VAL A 68 14.69 9.40 4.86
C VAL A 68 15.10 7.95 5.07
N ALA A 69 14.31 7.22 5.87
CA ALA A 69 14.42 5.78 6.01
C ALA A 69 13.93 5.06 4.73
N ASN A 70 14.84 4.90 3.76
CA ASN A 70 14.56 4.30 2.45
C ASN A 70 14.73 2.76 2.43
N GLY A 71 14.93 2.12 3.57
CA GLY A 71 14.94 0.66 3.70
C GLY A 71 13.64 0.01 3.22
N PRO A 72 13.64 -1.32 3.02
CA PRO A 72 12.46 -2.03 2.54
C PRO A 72 11.28 -1.82 3.49
N LYS A 73 10.09 -1.63 2.90
CA LYS A 73 8.84 -1.50 3.65
C LYS A 73 8.28 -2.88 3.94
N TYR A 74 7.81 -3.09 5.17
CA TYR A 74 7.22 -4.37 5.54
C TYR A 74 5.71 -4.33 5.23
N PRO A 75 5.14 -5.44 4.72
CA PRO A 75 3.72 -5.51 4.44
C PRO A 75 2.87 -5.35 5.71
N LEU A 76 1.89 -4.45 5.68
CA LEU A 76 1.03 -4.17 6.85
C LEU A 76 0.13 -5.35 7.22
N ASP A 77 -0.24 -6.19 6.27
CA ASP A 77 -1.02 -7.42 6.48
C ASP A 77 -0.30 -8.45 7.34
N LYS A 78 1.04 -8.36 7.42
CA LYS A 78 1.87 -9.22 8.28
C LYS A 78 2.24 -8.55 9.59
N ALA A 79 1.89 -7.28 9.78
CA ALA A 79 2.15 -6.60 11.04
C ALA A 79 1.32 -7.23 12.18
N PRO A 80 1.83 -7.20 13.42
CA PRO A 80 1.04 -7.46 14.62
C PRO A 80 -0.29 -6.68 14.61
N ALA A 81 -1.39 -7.37 14.84
CA ALA A 81 -2.73 -6.78 14.89
C ALA A 81 -3.43 -7.12 16.20
N LEU A 82 -4.02 -6.11 16.84
CA LEU A 82 -4.71 -6.26 18.11
C LEU A 82 -6.14 -6.74 17.88
N ILE A 83 -6.49 -7.89 18.44
CA ILE A 83 -7.84 -8.47 18.31
C ILE A 83 -8.62 -8.29 19.59
N VAL A 84 -9.66 -7.45 19.54
CA VAL A 84 -10.45 -7.08 20.70
C VAL A 84 -11.90 -6.82 20.33
N GLU A 85 -12.81 -7.33 21.16
CA GLU A 85 -14.26 -7.17 20.98
C GLU A 85 -14.79 -5.88 21.61
N ASP A 86 -14.28 -5.52 22.80
CA ASP A 86 -14.56 -4.25 23.45
C ASP A 86 -13.28 -3.48 23.72
N LEU A 87 -13.25 -2.33 23.09
CA LEU A 87 -12.16 -1.40 23.05
C LEU A 87 -12.20 -0.41 24.24
N ASN A 88 -13.19 -0.47 25.12
CA ASN A 88 -13.25 0.37 26.31
C ASN A 88 -12.39 -0.17 27.48
N ASN A 89 -11.98 -1.45 27.44
CA ASN A 89 -11.16 -2.09 28.49
C ASN A 89 -9.69 -2.32 28.08
N ARG A 90 -9.11 -1.44 27.25
CA ARG A 90 -7.77 -1.65 26.66
C ARG A 90 -6.62 -1.69 27.66
N ALA A 91 -6.75 -1.01 28.80
CA ALA A 91 -5.69 -1.00 29.80
C ALA A 91 -5.40 -2.42 30.33
N SER A 92 -6.38 -3.32 30.34
CA SER A 92 -6.17 -4.71 30.76
C SER A 92 -5.37 -5.55 29.76
N LEU A 93 -5.18 -5.07 28.53
CA LEU A 93 -4.35 -5.70 27.50
C LEU A 93 -2.86 -5.47 27.77
N LEU A 94 -2.52 -4.47 28.58
CA LEU A 94 -1.16 -4.20 29.03
C LEU A 94 -0.99 -4.70 30.45
N LYS A 95 -0.07 -5.64 30.63
CA LYS A 95 0.31 -6.14 31.95
C LYS A 95 1.70 -5.61 32.32
N PRO A 96 1.87 -4.90 33.44
CA PRO A 96 3.20 -4.47 33.87
C PRO A 96 4.08 -5.68 34.16
N ILE A 97 5.40 -5.51 33.97
CA ILE A 97 6.40 -6.52 34.31
C ILE A 97 7.08 -6.09 35.60
N ASP A 98 6.81 -6.78 36.71
CA ASP A 98 7.28 -6.39 38.06
C ASP A 98 8.81 -6.25 38.15
N SER A 99 9.55 -7.11 37.44
CA SER A 99 11.02 -7.09 37.41
C SER A 99 11.60 -6.01 36.51
N LEU A 100 10.78 -5.32 35.71
CA LEU A 100 11.23 -4.39 34.68
C LEU A 100 10.32 -3.15 34.62
N PRO A 101 10.60 -2.13 35.45
CA PRO A 101 9.81 -0.90 35.50
C PRO A 101 9.63 -0.26 34.12
N MET A 102 8.45 0.34 33.89
CA MET A 102 8.06 0.95 32.61
C MET A 102 7.96 -0.02 31.41
N HIS A 103 8.06 -1.33 31.64
CA HIS A 103 7.85 -2.34 30.61
C HIS A 103 6.56 -3.10 30.84
N PHE A 104 5.89 -3.44 29.74
CA PHE A 104 4.58 -4.04 29.75
C PHE A 104 4.49 -5.16 28.71
N THR A 105 3.77 -6.22 29.01
CA THR A 105 3.36 -7.21 28.02
C THR A 105 2.03 -6.78 27.41
N LEU A 106 2.03 -6.52 26.11
CA LEU A 106 0.81 -6.39 25.31
C LEU A 106 0.33 -7.80 24.92
N THR A 107 -0.96 -8.06 25.05
CA THR A 107 -1.57 -9.37 24.72
C THR A 107 -2.62 -9.25 23.61
N HIS A 108 -3.17 -10.39 23.18
CA HIS A 108 -4.22 -10.48 22.14
C HIS A 108 -3.76 -10.05 20.73
N LEU A 109 -2.49 -10.29 20.41
CA LEU A 109 -1.96 -10.02 19.08
C LEU A 109 -2.13 -11.21 18.14
N LYS A 110 -2.56 -10.94 16.90
CA LYS A 110 -2.37 -11.83 15.74
C LYS A 110 -1.06 -11.49 15.05
N ASN A 111 -0.62 -12.39 14.17
CA ASN A 111 0.65 -12.27 13.44
C ASN A 111 1.90 -12.12 14.34
N THR A 112 1.79 -12.50 15.61
CA THR A 112 2.86 -12.41 16.61
C THR A 112 2.99 -13.77 17.30
N PRO A 113 4.17 -14.42 17.31
CA PRO A 113 4.38 -15.67 18.05
C PRO A 113 3.99 -15.52 19.52
N GLY A 114 3.17 -16.45 20.04
CA GLY A 114 2.66 -16.38 21.41
C GLY A 114 1.56 -15.34 21.65
N GLY A 115 1.23 -14.50 20.66
CA GLY A 115 0.17 -13.50 20.74
C GLY A 115 0.44 -12.37 21.73
N THR A 116 1.72 -12.13 22.04
CA THR A 116 2.17 -11.13 22.99
C THR A 116 3.40 -10.38 22.49
N GLU A 117 3.55 -9.13 22.90
CA GLU A 117 4.72 -8.31 22.57
C GLU A 117 5.20 -7.49 23.78
N LEU A 118 6.50 -7.21 23.85
CA LEU A 118 7.08 -6.34 24.86
C LEU A 118 6.94 -4.86 24.46
N LEU A 119 6.31 -4.08 25.33
CA LEU A 119 6.24 -2.63 25.23
C LEU A 119 7.20 -1.97 26.21
N GLN A 120 7.94 -0.97 25.73
CA GLN A 120 8.85 -0.13 26.51
C GLN A 120 8.67 1.35 26.13
N PRO A 121 9.21 2.31 26.91
CA PRO A 121 9.11 3.72 26.54
C PRO A 121 9.73 3.98 25.17
N PHE A 122 8.97 4.56 24.25
CA PHE A 122 9.40 4.72 22.86
C PHE A 122 10.74 5.47 22.73
N TYR A 123 10.99 6.44 23.60
CA TYR A 123 12.25 7.20 23.61
C TYR A 123 13.50 6.36 23.90
N THR A 124 13.34 5.11 24.35
CA THR A 124 14.44 4.15 24.59
C THR A 124 14.68 3.22 23.40
N ILE A 125 13.81 3.23 22.39
CA ILE A 125 13.92 2.38 21.21
C ILE A 125 14.80 3.10 20.19
N HIS A 126 15.98 2.54 19.94
CA HIS A 126 16.95 3.03 18.98
C HIS A 126 17.42 1.88 18.10
N GLU A 127 17.96 2.22 16.92
CA GLU A 127 18.64 1.25 16.04
C GLU A 127 17.79 0.01 15.72
N ALA A 128 16.49 0.20 15.57
CA ALA A 128 15.52 -0.87 15.38
C ALA A 128 14.31 -0.38 14.57
N ARG A 129 13.62 -1.32 13.94
CA ARG A 129 12.24 -1.12 13.50
C ARG A 129 11.33 -1.21 14.72
N TYR A 130 10.28 -0.41 14.71
CA TYR A 130 9.39 -0.28 15.85
C TYR A 130 7.92 -0.17 15.46
N MET A 131 7.06 -0.48 16.41
CA MET A 131 5.63 -0.17 16.35
C MET A 131 5.20 0.66 17.54
N VAL A 132 4.54 1.77 17.25
CA VAL A 132 3.87 2.65 18.23
C VAL A 132 2.35 2.52 18.08
N TYR A 133 1.89 2.49 16.82
CA TYR A 133 0.48 2.32 16.48
C TYR A 133 0.21 0.89 16.05
N TRP A 134 -0.87 0.33 16.60
CA TRP A 134 -1.30 -1.05 16.39
C TRP A 134 -2.63 -1.02 15.64
N PRO A 135 -2.77 -1.76 14.53
CA PRO A 135 -4.06 -1.89 13.88
C PRO A 135 -4.96 -2.74 14.78
N VAL A 136 -6.23 -2.35 14.85
CA VAL A 136 -7.19 -2.91 15.78
C VAL A 136 -8.38 -3.47 15.03
N TYR A 137 -8.77 -4.69 15.37
CA TYR A 137 -9.89 -5.36 14.76
C TYR A 137 -10.69 -6.15 15.81
N THR A 138 -11.99 -6.30 15.60
CA THR A 138 -12.73 -7.45 16.14
C THR A 138 -12.26 -8.73 15.46
N GLN A 139 -12.55 -9.90 16.04
CA GLN A 139 -12.19 -11.17 15.39
C GLN A 139 -12.83 -11.28 13.99
N LYS A 140 -14.07 -10.79 13.85
CA LYS A 140 -14.79 -10.76 12.58
C LYS A 140 -14.12 -9.87 11.52
N GLU A 141 -13.77 -8.64 11.87
CA GLU A 141 -13.12 -7.70 10.94
C GLU A 141 -11.76 -8.22 10.47
N PHE A 142 -11.00 -8.85 11.37
CA PHE A 142 -9.72 -9.46 11.01
C PHE A 142 -9.90 -10.61 10.02
N ASP A 143 -10.88 -11.49 10.25
CA ASP A 143 -11.16 -12.60 9.35
C ASP A 143 -11.66 -12.12 7.97
N GLU A 144 -12.48 -11.06 7.92
CA GLU A 144 -12.92 -10.43 6.67
C GLU A 144 -11.74 -9.80 5.91
N MET A 145 -10.86 -9.08 6.60
CA MET A 145 -9.64 -8.51 6.02
C MET A 145 -8.73 -9.62 5.47
N GLN A 146 -8.52 -10.71 6.23
CA GLN A 146 -7.68 -11.82 5.80
C GLN A 146 -8.29 -12.58 4.61
N ALA A 147 -9.61 -12.75 4.59
CA ALA A 147 -10.33 -13.35 3.47
C ALA A 147 -10.20 -12.49 2.21
N GLU A 148 -10.29 -11.17 2.34
CA GLU A 148 -10.13 -10.23 1.23
C GLU A 148 -8.70 -10.24 0.66
N LEU A 149 -7.69 -10.28 1.53
CA LEU A 149 -6.29 -10.43 1.12
C LEU A 149 -6.08 -11.75 0.37
N THR A 150 -6.55 -12.85 0.96
CA THR A 150 -6.46 -14.19 0.35
C THR A 150 -7.19 -14.23 -0.99
N ARG A 151 -8.34 -13.54 -1.11
CA ARG A 151 -9.09 -13.43 -2.38
C ARG A 151 -8.28 -12.66 -3.42
N LYS A 152 -7.73 -11.50 -3.08
CA LYS A 152 -6.87 -10.70 -3.97
C LYS A 152 -5.62 -11.45 -4.41
N GLU A 153 -4.98 -12.20 -3.50
CA GLU A 153 -3.83 -13.05 -3.83
C GLU A 153 -4.22 -14.16 -4.79
N LYS A 154 -5.35 -14.85 -4.55
CA LYS A 154 -5.87 -15.89 -5.46
C LYS A 154 -6.21 -15.33 -6.83
N GLU A 155 -6.87 -14.17 -6.88
CA GLU A 155 -7.19 -13.47 -8.14
C GLU A 155 -5.91 -13.06 -8.88
N MET A 156 -4.91 -12.53 -8.18
CA MET A 156 -3.63 -12.17 -8.78
C MET A 156 -2.85 -13.41 -9.27
N LEU A 157 -2.89 -14.50 -8.52
CA LEU A 157 -2.26 -15.77 -8.90
C LEU A 157 -2.94 -16.38 -10.13
N GLU A 158 -4.28 -16.36 -10.18
CA GLU A 158 -5.06 -16.82 -11.33
C GLU A 158 -4.78 -15.97 -12.57
N LEU A 159 -4.75 -14.65 -12.39
CA LEU A 159 -4.44 -13.70 -13.45
C LEU A 159 -3.01 -13.90 -13.97
N ASN A 160 -2.02 -14.05 -13.08
CA ASN A 160 -0.64 -14.37 -13.44
C ASN A 160 -0.55 -15.70 -14.18
N ARG A 161 -1.24 -16.74 -13.69
CA ARG A 161 -1.27 -18.05 -14.35
C ARG A 161 -1.80 -17.93 -15.78
N ARG A 162 -2.86 -17.14 -16.02
CA ARG A 162 -3.45 -16.94 -17.35
C ARG A 162 -2.66 -15.98 -18.23
N THR A 163 -1.75 -15.20 -17.66
CA THR A 163 -0.98 -14.21 -18.41
C THR A 163 -0.05 -14.91 -19.40
N ILE A 164 -0.18 -14.54 -20.67
CA ILE A 164 0.69 -14.93 -21.78
C ILE A 164 1.79 -13.88 -21.94
N ASP A 165 1.42 -12.61 -21.85
CA ASP A 165 2.33 -11.47 -22.05
C ASP A 165 1.93 -10.26 -21.19
N LEU A 166 2.90 -9.42 -20.84
CA LEU A 166 2.72 -8.31 -19.90
C LEU A 166 3.58 -7.11 -20.32
N VAL A 167 2.94 -5.95 -20.46
CA VAL A 167 3.62 -4.67 -20.70
C VAL A 167 3.23 -3.68 -19.62
N TRP A 168 4.22 -2.97 -19.09
CA TRP A 168 4.05 -1.82 -18.21
C TRP A 168 4.34 -0.53 -19.00
N PRO A 169 3.30 0.16 -19.51
CA PRO A 169 3.50 1.37 -20.30
C PRO A 169 4.17 2.46 -19.48
N GLY A 170 5.10 3.19 -20.11
CA GLY A 170 5.90 4.22 -19.47
C GLY A 170 7.19 3.74 -18.80
N GLU A 171 7.43 2.43 -18.74
CA GLU A 171 8.71 1.86 -18.28
C GLU A 171 9.61 1.50 -19.47
N GLN A 172 10.87 1.96 -19.46
CA GLN A 172 11.75 1.87 -20.63
C GLN A 172 12.00 0.44 -21.13
N GLN A 173 12.31 -0.49 -20.22
CA GLN A 173 12.68 -1.85 -20.60
C GLN A 173 11.49 -2.70 -21.07
N PRO A 174 10.34 -2.75 -20.35
CA PRO A 174 9.16 -3.44 -20.84
C PRO A 174 8.70 -2.92 -22.21
N GLU A 175 8.72 -1.61 -22.45
CA GLU A 175 8.30 -1.08 -23.74
C GLU A 175 9.26 -1.44 -24.89
N ALA A 176 10.57 -1.44 -24.63
CA ALA A 176 11.58 -1.83 -25.61
C ALA A 176 11.45 -3.32 -25.99
N ASP A 177 11.24 -4.21 -25.02
CA ASP A 177 11.06 -5.66 -25.25
C ASP A 177 9.83 -5.99 -26.12
N HIS A 178 8.89 -5.04 -26.20
CA HIS A 178 7.66 -5.12 -27.00
C HIS A 178 7.68 -4.19 -28.23
N PHE A 179 8.85 -3.73 -28.66
CA PHE A 179 9.04 -2.97 -29.90
C PHE A 179 8.10 -1.77 -30.03
N ILE A 180 7.98 -0.98 -28.96
CA ILE A 180 7.15 0.22 -28.89
C ILE A 180 7.34 1.13 -30.11
N LYS A 181 6.23 1.51 -30.74
CA LYS A 181 6.16 2.55 -31.79
C LYS A 181 5.11 3.57 -31.41
N PHE A 182 5.34 4.84 -31.70
CA PHE A 182 4.38 5.87 -31.32
C PHE A 182 4.48 7.13 -32.18
N GLU A 183 3.41 7.90 -32.14
CA GLU A 183 3.28 9.23 -32.71
C GLU A 183 2.57 10.12 -31.70
N GLN A 184 3.18 11.27 -31.39
CA GLN A 184 2.65 12.25 -30.43
C GLN A 184 2.27 11.62 -29.08
N SER A 185 3.20 10.87 -28.48
CA SER A 185 2.99 10.13 -27.24
C SER A 185 3.78 10.68 -26.06
N ARG A 186 3.24 10.51 -24.85
CA ARG A 186 3.86 10.92 -23.58
C ARG A 186 3.79 9.79 -22.57
N THR A 187 4.66 9.87 -21.57
CA THR A 187 4.68 8.97 -20.42
C THR A 187 4.73 9.79 -19.13
N GLY A 188 4.33 9.17 -18.02
CA GLY A 188 4.38 9.80 -16.71
C GLY A 188 4.14 8.80 -15.59
N ILE A 189 4.06 9.32 -14.36
CA ILE A 189 3.78 8.53 -13.17
C ILE A 189 2.58 9.15 -12.45
N HIS A 190 1.62 8.32 -12.03
CA HIS A 190 0.52 8.72 -11.16
C HIS A 190 0.30 7.65 -10.10
N LYS A 191 0.21 8.04 -8.81
CA LYS A 191 0.09 7.11 -7.66
C LYS A 191 1.07 5.92 -7.73
N ASN A 192 2.34 6.19 -8.03
CA ASN A 192 3.42 5.19 -8.20
C ASN A 192 3.20 4.16 -9.33
N LYS A 193 2.35 4.45 -10.32
CA LYS A 193 2.22 3.65 -11.54
C LYS A 193 2.62 4.46 -12.77
N HIS A 194 3.45 3.85 -13.61
CA HIS A 194 3.79 4.41 -14.91
C HIS A 194 2.59 4.34 -15.84
N TRP A 195 2.49 5.32 -16.75
CA TRP A 195 1.49 5.31 -17.80
C TRP A 195 2.04 5.83 -19.13
N ARG A 196 1.33 5.48 -20.21
CA ARG A 196 1.50 6.06 -21.55
C ARG A 196 0.17 6.58 -22.12
N ASP A 197 0.25 7.70 -22.83
CA ASP A 197 -0.84 8.24 -23.65
C ASP A 197 -0.32 8.81 -24.98
N ALA A 198 -1.21 9.12 -25.91
CA ALA A 198 -0.89 9.80 -27.16
C ALA A 198 -2.07 10.58 -27.74
N THR A 199 -1.83 11.74 -28.35
CA THR A 199 -2.82 12.42 -29.21
C THR A 199 -2.84 11.86 -30.62
N GLY A 200 -1.79 11.13 -31.00
CA GLY A 200 -1.74 10.30 -32.21
C GLY A 200 -2.02 8.85 -31.85
N TRP A 201 -0.96 8.05 -31.73
CA TRP A 201 -1.09 6.63 -31.42
C TRP A 201 0.17 6.07 -30.75
N PHE A 202 0.04 4.90 -30.16
CA PHE A 202 1.17 4.06 -29.79
C PHE A 202 0.81 2.58 -29.96
N SER A 203 1.81 1.75 -30.24
CA SER A 203 1.64 0.31 -30.44
C SER A 203 2.76 -0.52 -29.85
N TYR A 204 2.42 -1.77 -29.53
CA TYR A 204 3.31 -2.80 -29.02
C TYR A 204 3.18 -4.07 -29.86
N GLN A 205 4.23 -4.87 -29.91
CA GLN A 205 4.19 -6.24 -30.41
C GLN A 205 3.98 -7.18 -29.23
N LEU A 206 2.75 -7.68 -29.07
CA LEU A 206 2.44 -8.69 -28.06
C LEU A 206 2.84 -10.07 -28.56
N ARG A 207 3.21 -10.96 -27.64
CA ARG A 207 3.63 -12.34 -27.92
C ARG A 207 2.55 -13.32 -27.49
N ASN A 208 2.28 -14.31 -28.33
CA ASN A 208 1.39 -15.44 -28.05
C ASN A 208 2.04 -16.73 -28.59
N PRO A 209 3.08 -17.25 -27.92
CA PRO A 209 3.90 -18.35 -28.46
C PRO A 209 3.10 -19.61 -28.78
N GLN A 210 2.08 -19.91 -27.98
CA GLN A 210 1.21 -21.07 -28.10
C GLN A 210 0.07 -20.87 -29.10
N LYS A 211 -0.09 -19.67 -29.68
CA LYS A 211 -1.15 -19.33 -30.64
C LYS A 211 -2.56 -19.61 -30.09
N GLU A 212 -2.73 -19.38 -28.79
CA GLU A 212 -3.97 -19.64 -28.07
C GLU A 212 -4.98 -18.52 -28.29
N GLN A 213 -6.26 -18.82 -28.10
CA GLN A 213 -7.28 -17.79 -28.01
C GLN A 213 -7.06 -16.97 -26.73
N CYS A 214 -7.10 -15.64 -26.84
CA CYS A 214 -6.71 -14.74 -25.76
C CYS A 214 -7.59 -13.49 -25.68
N ALA A 215 -7.52 -12.81 -24.55
CA ALA A 215 -8.11 -11.50 -24.31
C ALA A 215 -7.03 -10.49 -23.91
N LEU A 216 -7.30 -9.21 -24.15
CA LEU A 216 -6.49 -8.10 -23.68
C LEU A 216 -7.11 -7.51 -22.42
N ILE A 217 -6.36 -7.47 -21.31
CA ILE A 217 -6.71 -6.71 -20.12
C ILE A 217 -5.93 -5.40 -20.15
N VAL A 218 -6.64 -4.29 -20.00
CA VAL A 218 -6.07 -2.93 -19.97
C VAL A 218 -6.39 -2.29 -18.62
N THR A 219 -5.38 -1.71 -17.98
CA THR A 219 -5.54 -0.96 -16.72
C THR A 219 -5.66 0.53 -17.00
N TYR A 220 -6.71 1.15 -16.47
CA TYR A 220 -7.04 2.57 -16.57
C TYR A 220 -7.13 3.21 -15.19
N TYR A 221 -7.20 4.55 -15.15
CA TYR A 221 -7.50 5.30 -13.95
C TYR A 221 -8.90 5.92 -14.01
N GLY A 222 -9.66 5.78 -12.92
CA GLY A 222 -11.10 6.05 -12.94
C GLY A 222 -11.50 7.52 -13.06
N LEU A 223 -10.57 8.46 -12.83
CA LEU A 223 -10.78 9.90 -13.02
C LEU A 223 -10.24 10.44 -14.35
N ASP A 224 -9.66 9.59 -15.20
CA ASP A 224 -9.32 10.00 -16.56
C ASP A 224 -10.61 10.32 -17.33
N LYS A 225 -10.66 11.53 -17.91
CA LYS A 225 -11.84 12.07 -18.58
C LYS A 225 -11.49 12.65 -19.96
N GLN A 226 -12.49 12.73 -20.83
CA GLN A 226 -12.38 13.30 -22.19
C GLN A 226 -11.35 12.58 -23.08
N ARG A 227 -11.20 11.27 -22.88
CA ARG A 227 -10.29 10.42 -23.67
C ARG A 227 -11.09 9.42 -24.48
N SER A 228 -11.04 9.57 -25.80
CA SER A 228 -11.73 8.74 -26.78
C SER A 228 -10.74 8.16 -27.78
N PHE A 229 -10.72 6.84 -27.89
CA PHE A 229 -9.76 6.14 -28.75
C PHE A 229 -10.24 4.75 -29.14
N SER A 230 -9.57 4.19 -30.16
CA SER A 230 -9.78 2.82 -30.59
C SER A 230 -8.62 1.93 -30.18
N ILE A 231 -8.94 0.69 -29.83
CA ILE A 231 -7.97 -0.39 -29.63
C ILE A 231 -8.01 -1.26 -30.87
N LEU A 232 -6.86 -1.49 -31.48
CA LEU A 232 -6.71 -2.27 -32.70
C LEU A 232 -5.74 -3.42 -32.50
N ILE A 233 -6.06 -4.57 -33.09
CA ILE A 233 -5.17 -5.72 -33.23
C ILE A 233 -4.87 -5.93 -34.71
N ASN A 234 -3.60 -5.87 -35.10
CA ASN A 234 -3.15 -5.95 -36.50
C ASN A 234 -3.92 -4.99 -37.44
N GLY A 235 -4.28 -3.80 -36.95
CA GLY A 235 -5.04 -2.80 -37.70
C GLY A 235 -6.57 -2.98 -37.69
N PHE A 236 -7.10 -4.07 -37.12
CA PHE A 236 -8.53 -4.29 -36.95
C PHE A 236 -9.01 -3.79 -35.59
N LYS A 237 -10.06 -2.96 -35.57
CA LYS A 237 -10.63 -2.42 -34.32
C LYS A 237 -11.30 -3.55 -33.52
N ILE A 238 -10.88 -3.72 -32.27
CA ILE A 238 -11.51 -4.64 -31.30
C ILE A 238 -12.38 -3.91 -30.27
N ALA A 239 -12.12 -2.62 -30.04
CA ALA A 239 -12.87 -1.84 -29.09
C ALA A 239 -12.81 -0.33 -29.38
N GLU A 240 -13.83 0.35 -28.86
CA GLU A 240 -13.90 1.80 -28.77
C GLU A 240 -14.01 2.17 -27.30
N VAL A 241 -13.14 3.06 -26.83
CA VAL A 241 -13.01 3.40 -25.42
C VAL A 241 -13.30 4.88 -25.23
N ASN A 242 -14.15 5.18 -24.26
CA ASN A 242 -14.41 6.53 -23.78
C ASN A 242 -14.23 6.54 -22.26
N LEU A 243 -13.26 7.32 -21.78
CA LEU A 243 -13.05 7.56 -20.36
C LEU A 243 -13.67 8.90 -19.99
N ASP A 244 -14.63 8.86 -19.07
CA ASP A 244 -15.48 9.99 -18.66
C ASP A 244 -15.21 10.49 -17.22
N GLY A 245 -14.32 9.80 -16.49
CA GLY A 245 -14.00 10.11 -15.10
C GLY A 245 -14.99 9.57 -14.06
N SER A 246 -15.93 8.69 -14.45
CA SER A 246 -17.02 8.20 -13.58
C SER A 246 -16.64 7.04 -12.66
N ARG A 247 -15.45 6.45 -12.81
CA ARG A 247 -15.05 5.20 -12.11
C ARG A 247 -14.34 5.43 -10.76
N GLY A 248 -14.32 6.67 -10.28
CA GLY A 248 -13.78 7.04 -8.97
C GLY A 248 -12.25 7.11 -8.92
N ASP A 249 -11.71 7.43 -7.73
CA ASP A 249 -10.26 7.65 -7.51
C ASP A 249 -9.45 6.34 -7.36
N ASN A 250 -9.70 5.37 -8.24
CA ASN A 250 -9.07 4.06 -8.23
C ASN A 250 -8.63 3.62 -9.63
N PHE A 251 -7.67 2.70 -9.67
CA PHE A 251 -7.36 1.98 -10.91
C PHE A 251 -8.42 0.90 -11.16
N PHE A 252 -8.78 0.70 -12.41
CA PHE A 252 -9.68 -0.38 -12.81
C PHE A 252 -9.17 -1.05 -14.08
N THR A 253 -9.53 -2.33 -14.25
CA THR A 253 -9.17 -3.12 -15.43
C THR A 253 -10.39 -3.37 -16.29
N HIS A 254 -10.22 -3.37 -17.61
CA HIS A 254 -11.23 -3.84 -18.55
C HIS A 254 -10.66 -4.93 -19.45
N GLN A 255 -11.45 -5.97 -19.70
CA GLN A 255 -11.07 -7.08 -20.58
C GLN A 255 -11.74 -6.91 -21.94
N TYR A 256 -10.96 -6.96 -23.00
CA TYR A 256 -11.40 -6.95 -24.40
C TYR A 256 -11.10 -8.31 -25.03
N THR A 257 -12.12 -8.99 -25.54
CA THR A 257 -11.93 -10.22 -26.32
C THR A 257 -11.20 -9.90 -27.60
N ILE A 258 -10.17 -10.67 -27.95
CA ILE A 258 -9.49 -10.57 -29.24
C ILE A 258 -10.12 -11.61 -30.18
N PRO A 259 -10.77 -11.21 -31.28
CA PRO A 259 -11.28 -12.16 -32.26
C PRO A 259 -10.15 -13.04 -32.83
N GLU A 260 -10.37 -14.35 -32.89
CA GLU A 260 -9.35 -15.33 -33.28
C GLU A 260 -8.81 -15.03 -34.69
N GLU A 261 -9.67 -14.57 -35.59
CA GLU A 261 -9.35 -14.20 -36.96
C GLU A 261 -8.26 -13.11 -37.06
N PHE A 262 -8.11 -12.25 -36.03
CA PHE A 262 -7.11 -11.19 -36.04
C PHE A 262 -5.72 -11.68 -35.63
N ILE A 263 -5.61 -12.85 -34.99
CA ILE A 263 -4.37 -13.40 -34.42
C ILE A 263 -4.04 -14.82 -34.91
N LYS A 264 -4.91 -15.44 -35.70
CA LYS A 264 -4.80 -16.84 -36.13
C LYS A 264 -3.43 -17.17 -36.70
N GLY A 265 -2.79 -18.20 -36.13
CA GLY A 265 -1.51 -18.72 -36.57
C GLY A 265 -0.28 -17.86 -36.23
N LYS A 266 -0.48 -16.67 -35.64
CA LYS A 266 0.60 -15.73 -35.33
C LYS A 266 1.12 -15.93 -33.90
N VAL A 267 2.45 -15.95 -33.76
CA VAL A 267 3.13 -15.98 -32.45
C VAL A 267 3.33 -14.58 -31.86
N SER A 268 3.10 -13.55 -32.66
CA SER A 268 3.14 -12.15 -32.24
C SER A 268 2.23 -11.30 -33.13
N PHE A 269 1.64 -10.25 -32.56
CA PHE A 269 0.74 -9.34 -33.27
C PHE A 269 0.82 -7.91 -32.71
N GLU A 270 0.47 -6.94 -33.54
CA GLU A 270 0.44 -5.54 -33.14
C GLU A 270 -0.81 -5.25 -32.31
N LEU A 271 -0.62 -4.70 -31.11
CA LEU A 271 -1.64 -3.98 -30.35
C LEU A 271 -1.41 -2.49 -30.55
N LYS A 272 -2.41 -1.75 -31.03
CA LYS A 272 -2.34 -0.30 -31.25
C LYS A 272 -3.48 0.43 -30.55
N PHE A 273 -3.14 1.52 -29.88
CA PHE A 273 -4.08 2.49 -29.34
C PHE A 273 -4.05 3.73 -30.23
N LEU A 274 -5.19 4.09 -30.83
CA LEU A 274 -5.31 5.18 -31.80
C LEU A 274 -6.31 6.22 -31.29
N ALA A 275 -5.83 7.44 -31.07
CA ALA A 275 -6.67 8.54 -30.60
C ALA A 275 -7.70 8.91 -31.66
N HIS A 276 -8.89 9.28 -31.21
CA HIS A 276 -9.86 9.94 -32.10
C HIS A 276 -9.45 11.40 -32.34
N ASN A 277 -10.03 12.01 -33.37
CA ASN A 277 -9.73 13.39 -33.73
C ASN A 277 -9.97 14.34 -32.54
N GLY A 278 -8.95 15.12 -32.18
CA GLY A 278 -9.01 16.05 -31.05
C GLY A 278 -9.05 15.38 -29.66
N SER A 279 -8.73 14.09 -29.55
CA SER A 279 -8.74 13.36 -28.29
C SER A 279 -7.39 12.71 -27.97
N VAL A 280 -7.36 11.88 -26.92
CA VAL A 280 -6.15 11.21 -26.43
C VAL A 280 -6.42 9.72 -26.31
N ALA A 281 -5.55 8.91 -26.91
CA ALA A 281 -5.43 7.50 -26.64
C ALA A 281 -4.68 7.26 -25.34
N GLY A 282 -5.29 6.55 -24.41
CA GLY A 282 -4.58 6.05 -23.23
C GLY A 282 -4.76 6.89 -21.97
N GLY A 283 -3.70 7.04 -21.19
CA GLY A 283 -3.82 6.91 -19.74
C GLY A 283 -3.80 5.42 -19.36
N ILE A 284 -2.93 4.66 -20.03
CA ILE A 284 -2.82 3.21 -19.85
C ILE A 284 -1.74 2.91 -18.82
N TYR A 285 -2.10 2.17 -17.77
CA TYR A 285 -1.24 1.85 -16.63
C TYR A 285 -0.75 0.39 -16.60
N GLY A 286 -1.20 -0.43 -17.55
CA GLY A 286 -0.83 -1.84 -17.63
C GLY A 286 -1.58 -2.56 -18.73
N LEU A 287 -0.88 -3.46 -19.42
CA LEU A 287 -1.41 -4.28 -20.50
C LEU A 287 -1.08 -5.73 -20.23
N ARG A 288 -2.09 -6.60 -20.29
CA ARG A 288 -1.92 -8.02 -20.03
C ARG A 288 -2.63 -8.81 -21.11
N LEU A 289 -1.90 -9.65 -21.81
CA LEU A 289 -2.48 -10.66 -22.67
C LEU A 289 -2.79 -11.89 -21.83
N VAL A 290 -4.03 -12.36 -21.82
CA VAL A 290 -4.44 -13.51 -21.00
C VAL A 290 -5.10 -14.57 -21.87
N ARG A 291 -4.84 -15.85 -21.57
CA ARG A 291 -5.59 -16.95 -22.17
C ARG A 291 -7.03 -16.99 -21.63
N ILE A 292 -7.96 -17.34 -22.51
CA ILE A 292 -9.39 -17.52 -22.22
C ILE A 292 -9.66 -19.00 -21.95
#